data_AF-A0AAX0J0H4-F1
#
_entry.id   AF-A0AAX0J0H4-F1
#
_cell.length_a   1.000
_cell.length_b   1.000
_cell.length_c   1.000
_cell.angle_alpha   90.00
_cell.angle_beta   90.00
_cell.angle_gamma   90.00
#
_symmetry.space_group_name_H-M   'P 1'
#
loop_
_entity.id
_entity.type
_entity.pdbx_description
1 polymer ?
#
loop_
_entity_poly.entity_id
_entity_poly.type
_entity_poly.pdbx_seq_one_letter_code
_entity_poly.pdbx_strand_id
1 'polypeptide(L)'
;MTSVARRDPADKTKIDAIEKKLLANPDIAKLIDKLGTSTTDANNLVRGMLQTSITRGLNAEMDAHLGYESGDRSAKATAGTNNHRNGSYPKIRGFSLRAGYG
;
A
#
# COMPACT_ATOMS: atom_id res chain seq x y z
N MET A 1 19.75 -10.53 -14.48
CA MET A 1 19.78 -9.08 -14.19
C MET A 1 18.33 -8.59 -14.13
N THR A 2 17.84 -8.20 -12.96
CA THR A 2 16.50 -7.62 -12.82
C THR A 2 16.53 -6.19 -13.35
N SER A 3 15.90 -5.97 -14.50
CA SER A 3 15.65 -4.63 -15.04
C SER A 3 14.82 -3.85 -14.03
N VAL A 4 15.42 -2.86 -13.38
CA VAL A 4 14.68 -1.87 -12.59
C VAL A 4 13.93 -1.02 -13.60
N ALA A 5 12.60 -1.15 -13.65
CA ALA A 5 11.76 -0.31 -14.50
C ALA A 5 12.14 1.16 -14.24
N ARG A 6 12.60 1.86 -15.29
CA ARG A 6 12.87 3.30 -15.20
C ARG A 6 11.55 3.97 -14.79
N ARG A 7 11.53 4.64 -13.64
CA ARG A 7 10.38 5.44 -13.19
C ARG A 7 10.01 6.40 -14.33
N ASP A 8 8.80 6.25 -14.86
CA ASP A 8 8.29 7.13 -15.89
C ASP A 8 8.21 8.56 -15.31
N PRO A 9 8.66 9.59 -16.04
CA PRO A 9 8.46 10.99 -15.64
C PRO A 9 7.00 11.30 -15.25
N ALA A 10 6.02 10.67 -15.90
CA ALA A 10 4.60 10.80 -15.59
C ALA A 10 4.24 10.25 -14.20
N ASP A 11 4.92 9.21 -13.73
CA ASP A 11 4.71 8.67 -12.39
C ASP A 11 5.28 9.61 -11.33
N LYS A 12 6.39 10.29 -11.62
CA LYS A 12 6.94 11.33 -10.73
C LYS A 12 5.96 12.47 -10.55
N THR A 13 5.36 12.98 -11.63
CA THR A 13 4.38 14.07 -11.55
C THR A 13 3.14 13.69 -10.74
N LYS A 14 2.69 12.44 -10.85
CA LYS A 14 1.57 11.92 -10.05
C LYS A 14 1.94 11.84 -8.56
N ILE A 15 3.15 11.40 -8.24
CA ILE A 15 3.65 11.33 -6.86
C ILE A 15 3.71 12.74 -6.26
N ASP A 16 4.32 13.70 -6.96
CA ASP A 16 4.45 15.09 -6.48
C ASP A 16 3.07 15.73 -6.23
N ALA A 17 2.09 15.46 -7.11
CA ALA A 17 0.72 15.94 -6.94
C ALA A 17 0.02 15.32 -5.72
N ILE A 18 0.29 14.05 -5.41
CA ILE A 18 -0.23 13.38 -4.21
C ILE A 18 0.43 13.95 -2.96
N GLU A 19 1.76 14.13 -2.94
CA GLU A 19 2.48 14.75 -1.82
C GLU A 19 1.91 16.15 -1.50
N LYS A 20 1.73 16.97 -2.52
CA LYS A 20 1.19 18.32 -2.35
C LYS A 20 -0.22 18.31 -1.77
N LYS A 21 -1.07 17.36 -2.20
CA LYS A 21 -2.43 17.19 -1.64
C LYS A 21 -2.42 16.69 -0.20
N LEU A 22 -1.48 15.82 0.16
CA LEU A 22 -1.35 15.32 1.52
C LEU A 22 -0.90 16.43 2.48
N LEU A 23 0.08 17.25 2.08
CA LEU A 23 0.58 18.37 2.88
C LEU A 23 -0.39 19.55 2.95
N ALA A 24 -1.21 19.75 1.91
CA ALA A 24 -2.24 20.80 1.91
C ALA A 24 -3.40 20.52 2.86
N ASN A 25 -3.53 19.29 3.39
CA ASN A 25 -4.54 18.97 4.38
C ASN A 25 -4.00 19.28 5.80
N PRO A 26 -4.56 20.28 6.50
CA PRO A 26 -4.04 20.74 7.79
C PRO A 26 -4.14 19.68 8.89
N ASP A 27 -5.09 18.75 8.82
CA ASP A 27 -5.21 17.67 9.79
C ASP A 27 -4.11 16.62 9.57
N ILE A 28 -3.80 16.32 8.31
CA ILE A 28 -2.69 15.42 7.95
C ILE A 28 -1.35 16.06 8.34
N ALA A 29 -1.16 17.36 8.08
CA ALA A 29 0.03 18.09 8.48
C ALA A 29 0.25 18.07 10.01
N LYS A 30 -0.80 18.34 10.80
CA LYS A 30 -0.73 18.26 12.27
C LYS A 30 -0.41 16.85 12.79
N LEU A 31 -0.90 15.82 12.11
CA LEU A 31 -0.56 14.44 12.44
C LEU A 31 0.91 14.15 12.14
N ILE A 32 1.43 14.63 11.00
CA ILE A 32 2.86 14.52 10.65
C ILE A 32 3.73 15.26 11.67
N ASP A 33 3.37 16.48 12.08
CA ASP A 33 4.13 17.25 13.07
C ASP A 33 4.16 16.56 14.44
N LYS A 34 3.04 16.00 14.90
CA LYS A 34 2.97 15.18 16.12
C LYS A 34 3.82 13.91 16.03
N LEU A 35 3.98 13.34 14.84
CA LEU A 35 4.84 12.19 14.62
C LEU A 35 6.32 12.59 14.53
N GLY A 36 6.62 13.77 14.01
CA GLY A 36 7.98 14.32 13.93
C GLY A 36 8.64 14.51 15.30
N THR A 37 7.87 14.61 16.38
CA THR A 37 8.40 14.66 17.75
C THR A 37 8.84 13.31 18.32
N SER A 38 8.56 12.19 17.64
CA SER A 38 8.89 10.84 18.09
C SER A 38 9.38 9.96 16.92
N THR A 39 10.69 9.68 16.91
CA THR A 39 11.32 8.83 15.87
C THR A 39 10.78 7.40 15.86
N THR A 40 10.31 6.89 17.00
CA THR A 40 9.67 5.57 17.09
C THR A 40 8.30 5.58 16.40
N ASP A 41 7.50 6.63 16.62
CA ASP A 41 6.15 6.71 16.04
C ASP A 41 6.20 6.97 14.53
N ALA A 42 7.15 7.76 14.06
CA ALA A 42 7.40 7.94 12.62
C ALA A 42 7.77 6.62 11.93
N ASN A 43 8.65 5.81 12.53
CA ASN A 43 9.02 4.49 11.98
C ASN A 43 7.84 3.50 12.00
N ASN A 44 7.03 3.51 13.05
CA ASN A 44 5.82 2.69 13.15
C ASN A 44 4.77 3.10 12.10
N LEU A 45 4.60 4.40 11.84
CA LEU A 45 3.73 4.88 10.78
C LEU A 45 4.19 4.36 9.42
N VAL A 46 5.48 4.53 9.07
CA VAL A 46 6.01 4.08 7.78
C VAL A 46 5.81 2.56 7.61
N ARG A 47 6.08 1.78 8.66
CA ARG A 47 5.81 0.33 8.68
C ARG A 47 4.32 0.03 8.45
N GLY A 48 3.42 0.75 9.13
CA GLY A 48 1.97 0.58 8.98
C GLY A 48 1.44 0.95 7.59
N MET A 49 1.95 2.04 7.01
CA MET A 49 1.60 2.47 5.65
C MET A 49 2.07 1.47 4.60
N LEU A 50 3.29 0.95 4.73
CA LEU A 50 3.83 -0.09 3.85
C LEU A 50 3.05 -1.41 3.98
N GLN A 51 2.70 -1.80 5.20
CA GLN A 51 1.87 -2.98 5.42
C GLN A 51 0.51 -2.83 4.75
N THR A 52 -0.12 -1.66 4.90
CA THR A 52 -1.42 -1.35 4.29
C THR A 52 -1.36 -1.33 2.77
N SER A 53 -0.31 -0.72 2.18
CA SER A 53 -0.17 -0.66 0.73
C SER A 53 0.04 -2.04 0.10
N ILE A 54 0.85 -2.90 0.72
CA ILE A 54 1.03 -4.28 0.26
C ILE A 54 -0.28 -5.07 0.40
N THR A 55 -1.00 -4.95 1.51
CA THR A 55 -2.30 -5.63 1.68
C THR A 55 -3.30 -5.19 0.63
N ARG A 56 -3.36 -3.89 0.31
CA ARG A 56 -4.20 -3.39 -0.79
C ARG A 56 -3.79 -3.97 -2.15
N GLY A 57 -2.49 -4.02 -2.44
CA GLY A 57 -1.97 -4.62 -3.68
C GLY A 57 -2.34 -6.10 -3.81
N LEU A 58 -2.14 -6.88 -2.74
CA LEU A 58 -2.50 -8.31 -2.71
C LEU A 58 -4.01 -8.54 -2.88
N ASN A 59 -4.85 -7.68 -2.29
CA ASN A 59 -6.30 -7.78 -2.50
C ASN A 59 -6.69 -7.50 -3.95
N ALA A 60 -6.12 -6.46 -4.57
CA ALA A 60 -6.37 -6.15 -5.98
C ALA A 60 -5.88 -7.26 -6.92
N GLU A 61 -4.72 -7.87 -6.63
CA GLU A 61 -4.23 -9.05 -7.35
C GLU A 61 -5.19 -10.23 -7.21
N MET A 62 -5.75 -10.43 -6.01
CA MET A 62 -6.74 -11.49 -5.75
C MET A 62 -8.08 -11.24 -6.47
N ASP A 63 -8.53 -9.97 -6.55
CA ASP A 63 -9.70 -9.56 -7.33
C ASP A 63 -9.51 -9.89 -8.81
N ALA A 64 -8.35 -9.52 -9.38
CA ALA A 64 -8.01 -9.81 -10.77
C ALA A 64 -7.85 -11.31 -11.06
N HIS A 65 -7.23 -12.06 -10.14
CA HIS A 65 -7.00 -13.49 -10.30
C HIS A 65 -8.29 -14.31 -10.27
N LEU A 66 -9.21 -13.94 -9.38
CA LEU A 66 -10.50 -14.62 -9.23
C LEU A 66 -11.56 -14.10 -10.22
N GLY A 67 -11.38 -12.89 -10.75
CA GLY A 67 -12.34 -12.22 -11.61
C GLY A 67 -13.54 -11.62 -10.86
N TYR A 68 -13.47 -11.54 -9.52
CA TYR A 68 -14.52 -10.96 -8.67
C TYR A 68 -13.96 -10.41 -7.36
N GLU A 69 -14.59 -9.34 -6.87
CA GLU A 69 -14.25 -8.71 -5.59
C GLU A 69 -14.79 -9.50 -4.39
N SER A 70 -14.18 -9.29 -3.23
CA SER A 70 -14.66 -9.89 -1.99
C SER A 70 -16.10 -9.47 -1.68
N GLY A 71 -17.00 -10.45 -1.57
CA GLY A 71 -18.42 -10.22 -1.27
C GLY A 71 -19.31 -10.05 -2.50
N ASP A 72 -18.75 -9.89 -3.71
CA ASP A 72 -19.55 -9.77 -4.93
C ASP A 72 -19.97 -11.15 -5.46
N ARG A 73 -21.20 -11.55 -5.07
CA ARG A 73 -21.80 -12.83 -5.50
C ARG A 73 -22.18 -12.84 -6.97
N SER A 74 -22.53 -11.68 -7.54
CA SER A 74 -22.95 -11.55 -8.93
C SER A 74 -21.75 -11.69 -9.84
N ALA A 75 -20.66 -10.96 -9.57
CA ALA A 75 -19.42 -11.11 -10.31
C ALA A 75 -18.84 -12.51 -10.17
N LYS A 76 -18.94 -13.15 -8.98
CA LYS A 76 -18.53 -14.55 -8.81
C LYS A 76 -19.32 -15.51 -9.71
N ALA A 77 -20.64 -15.35 -9.80
CA ALA A 77 -21.47 -16.18 -10.66
C ALA A 77 -21.10 -16.00 -12.14
N THR A 78 -20.84 -14.76 -12.56
CA THR A 78 -20.37 -14.42 -13.92
C THR A 78 -18.98 -14.98 -14.22
N ALA A 79 -18.07 -14.92 -13.25
CA ALA A 79 -16.72 -15.45 -13.39
C ALA A 79 -16.71 -16.97 -13.60
N GLY A 80 -17.75 -17.69 -13.13
CA GLY A 80 -17.95 -19.11 -13.39
C GLY A 80 -16.84 -20.01 -12.82
N THR A 81 -16.04 -19.49 -11.88
CA THR A 81 -14.89 -20.22 -11.32
C THR A 81 -15.30 -21.04 -10.10
N ASN A 82 -14.70 -22.21 -9.96
CA ASN A 82 -14.82 -23.02 -8.75
C ASN A 82 -13.90 -22.53 -7.61
N ASN A 83 -13.08 -21.50 -7.87
CA ASN A 83 -12.14 -20.97 -6.89
C ASN A 83 -12.84 -20.00 -5.93
N HIS A 84 -12.54 -20.13 -4.65
CA HIS A 84 -13.14 -19.34 -3.58
C HIS A 84 -12.06 -18.68 -2.74
N ARG A 85 -12.33 -17.45 -2.29
CA ARG A 85 -11.51 -16.80 -1.25
C ARG A 85 -11.60 -17.62 0.03
N ASN A 86 -10.45 -17.94 0.62
CA ASN A 86 -10.36 -18.80 1.80
C ASN A 86 -9.75 -18.06 3.00
N GLY A 87 -10.31 -16.89 3.32
CA GLY A 87 -9.86 -16.07 4.44
C GLY A 87 -8.49 -15.42 4.23
N SER A 88 -7.85 -15.02 5.33
CA SER A 88 -6.54 -14.35 5.35
C SER A 88 -5.61 -15.04 6.34
N TYR A 89 -4.34 -15.18 5.97
CA TYR A 89 -3.31 -15.76 6.82
C TYR A 89 -2.29 -14.68 7.26
N PRO A 90 -2.05 -14.48 8.57
CA PRO A 90 -1.05 -13.53 9.04
C PRO A 90 0.36 -13.93 8.61
N LYS A 91 1.07 -13.05 7.92
CA LYS A 91 2.48 -13.26 7.55
C LYS A 91 3.34 -12.09 8.04
N ILE A 92 4.33 -12.40 8.87
CA ILE A 92 5.35 -11.43 9.27
C ILE A 92 6.27 -11.20 8.07
N ARG A 93 6.36 -9.95 7.62
CA ARG A 93 7.29 -9.54 6.57
C ARG A 93 8.40 -8.68 7.19
N GLY A 94 9.65 -9.12 7.05
CA GLY A 94 10.80 -8.31 7.43
C GLY A 94 10.97 -7.15 6.45
N PHE A 95 11.00 -5.93 6.98
CA PHE A 95 11.28 -4.72 6.18
C PHE A 95 12.54 -4.03 6.73
N SER A 96 13.57 -3.90 5.88
CA SER A 96 14.83 -3.23 6.22
C SER A 96 14.71 -1.74 5.92
N LEU A 97 14.51 -0.93 6.96
CA LEU A 97 14.76 0.50 6.91
C LEU A 97 16.23 0.70 7.26
N ARG A 98 17.11 0.82 6.25
CA ARG A 98 18.51 1.19 6.49
C ARG A 98 18.53 2.66 6.93
N ALA A 99 18.59 2.89 8.23
CA ALA A 99 18.92 4.21 8.76
C ALA A 99 20.37 4.51 8.37
N GLY A 100 20.56 5.38 7.38
CA GLY A 100 21.87 5.92 7.06
C GLY A 100 22.30 6.87 8.17
N TYR A 101 23.04 6.36 9.15
CA TYR A 101 23.90 7.20 9.98
C TYR A 101 25.27 7.26 9.28
N GLY A 102 25.70 8.48 8.97
CA GLY A 102 27.05 8.77 8.47
C GLY A 102 28.11 8.63 9.54
#